data_AF-A0A4S8PSJ8-F1
#
_entry.id   AF-A0A4S8PSJ8-F1
#
_cell.length_a   1.000
_cell.length_b   1.000
_cell.length_c   1.000
_cell.angle_alpha   90.00
_cell.angle_beta   90.00
_cell.angle_gamma   90.00
#
_symmetry.space_group_name_H-M   'P 1'
#
loop_
_entity.id
_entity.type
_entity.pdbx_description
1 polymer ?
#
loop_
_entity_poly.entity_id
_entity_poly.type
_entity_poly.pdbx_seq_one_letter_code
_entity_poly.pdbx_strand_id
1 'polypeptide(L)'
;MTQTHAPREARTGRLAATAAFLWSLTAIPIGLWQLLDPEGGPFGHENYDPSFRLPAALPDQTGPALLVAAGVLGLVAARAKPRLWPLPALFAAVFGLVLSTIAPIAFAGYLCAFLIPAVAVAAPTLLARGTAGRIAAAAATVALLVVLGVTGVVDYGAAGAFLADLGRVLASMGAYMAVQVWIVVGAGIWTALTLRLLLAGREDRPAPAWAAPERAARWGRVASWIAFAAALPYGVVRMSWLTPWVWVGGPLDSEQIDMTTRVWGLCLGFAAISGGVLCLGMTYRWGARWPAWVPRVKGRPVPPMLAIVPATAAAALFTFVSVPMVSLGIRQDALELVWAFPFYVWGPALGAATLAYAIRRGVVTAR
;
A
#
# COMPACT_ATOMS: atom_id res chain seq x y z
N MET A 1 42.12 -18.49 7.84
CA MET A 1 41.01 -17.51 7.99
C MET A 1 39.75 -18.07 7.33
N THR A 2 39.03 -18.90 8.06
CA THR A 2 37.70 -19.40 7.67
C THR A 2 36.69 -18.29 7.97
N GLN A 3 36.27 -17.54 6.95
CA GLN A 3 35.13 -16.64 7.09
C GLN A 3 33.88 -17.48 7.35
N THR A 4 33.47 -17.54 8.62
CA THR A 4 32.16 -18.01 9.04
C THR A 4 31.10 -17.08 8.45
N HIS A 5 30.55 -17.46 7.29
CA HIS A 5 29.30 -16.89 6.82
C HIS A 5 28.22 -17.19 7.87
N ALA A 6 27.96 -16.24 8.76
CA ALA A 6 26.79 -16.30 9.63
C ALA A 6 25.57 -16.59 8.74
N PRO A 7 24.72 -17.58 9.10
CA PRO A 7 23.59 -17.94 8.26
C PRO A 7 22.73 -16.69 8.02
N ARG A 8 22.40 -16.44 6.75
CA ARG A 8 21.66 -15.27 6.25
C ARG A 8 20.39 -14.95 7.06
N GLU A 9 19.86 -15.96 7.75
CA GLU A 9 18.68 -15.98 8.61
C GLU A 9 18.88 -15.34 9.99
N ALA A 10 20.06 -15.47 10.59
CA ALA A 10 20.41 -14.74 11.81
C ALA A 10 20.40 -13.21 11.55
N ARG A 11 20.64 -12.82 10.29
CA ARG A 11 20.63 -11.43 9.83
C ARG A 11 19.20 -10.90 9.67
N THR A 12 18.33 -11.60 8.94
CA THR A 12 16.94 -11.16 8.70
C THR A 12 16.09 -11.13 9.98
N GLY A 13 16.32 -12.09 10.89
CA GLY A 13 15.66 -12.08 12.20
C GLY A 13 15.99 -10.81 12.99
N ARG A 14 17.28 -10.48 13.11
CA ARG A 14 17.71 -9.25 13.82
C ARG A 14 17.12 -7.98 13.20
N LEU A 15 16.98 -7.92 11.87
CA LEU A 15 16.42 -6.74 11.19
C LEU A 15 15.01 -6.38 11.66
N ALA A 16 14.08 -7.34 11.79
CA ALA A 16 12.71 -7.03 12.22
C ALA A 16 12.65 -6.50 13.67
N ALA A 17 13.43 -7.09 14.57
CA ALA A 17 13.52 -6.64 15.96
C ALA A 17 14.21 -5.28 16.08
N THR A 18 15.30 -5.05 15.33
CA THR A 18 15.98 -3.75 15.27
C THR A 18 15.09 -2.67 14.67
N ALA A 19 14.35 -2.98 13.60
CA ALA A 19 13.41 -2.05 13.00
C ALA A 19 12.28 -1.68 13.97
N ALA A 20 11.71 -2.66 14.69
CA ALA A 20 10.69 -2.41 15.72
C ALA A 20 11.23 -1.52 16.84
N PHE A 21 12.45 -1.80 17.31
CA PHE A 21 13.13 -0.99 18.31
C PHE A 21 13.34 0.46 17.85
N LEU A 22 13.89 0.66 16.65
CA LEU A 22 14.14 1.99 16.10
C LEU A 22 12.85 2.76 15.86
N TRP A 23 11.82 2.09 15.34
CA TRP A 23 10.51 2.69 15.14
C TRP A 23 9.89 3.12 16.48
N SER A 24 9.97 2.28 17.52
CA SER A 24 9.52 2.63 18.87
C SER A 24 10.29 3.78 19.50
N LEU A 25 11.60 3.88 19.22
CA LEU A 25 12.41 5.00 19.65
C LEU A 25 11.92 6.32 19.05
N THR A 26 11.43 6.30 17.80
CA THR A 26 10.85 7.49 17.14
C THR A 26 9.42 7.82 17.61
N ALA A 27 8.67 6.87 18.15
CA ALA A 27 7.33 7.13 18.70
C ALA A 27 7.37 8.11 19.89
N ILE A 28 8.43 8.05 20.70
CA ILE A 28 8.64 8.89 21.87
C ILE A 28 8.74 10.38 21.49
N PRO A 29 9.69 10.84 20.65
CA PRO A 29 9.76 12.24 20.25
C PRO A 29 8.54 12.72 19.46
N ILE A 30 7.86 11.85 18.70
CA ILE A 30 6.60 12.22 18.01
C ILE A 30 5.49 12.52 19.04
N GLY A 31 5.34 11.65 20.05
CA GLY A 31 4.38 11.90 21.14
C GLY A 31 4.74 13.11 21.98
N LEU A 32 6.02 13.32 22.29
CA LEU A 32 6.49 14.52 23.00
C LEU A 32 6.28 15.79 22.18
N TRP A 33 6.51 15.75 20.87
CA TRP A 33 6.27 16.90 20.00
C TRP A 33 4.79 17.32 20.04
N GLN A 34 3.85 16.38 19.94
CA GLN A 34 2.42 16.69 20.08
C GLN A 34 2.04 17.18 21.49
N LEU A 35 2.73 16.74 22.55
CA LEU A 35 2.50 17.26 23.91
C LEU A 35 3.00 18.70 24.09
N LEU A 36 4.12 19.05 23.44
CA LEU A 36 4.74 20.38 23.53
C LEU A 36 4.09 21.40 22.61
N ASP A 37 3.55 20.96 21.47
CA ASP A 37 2.89 21.81 20.47
C ASP A 37 1.59 21.13 19.99
N PRO A 38 0.47 21.29 20.72
CA PRO A 38 -0.79 20.62 20.40
C PRO A 38 -1.39 21.05 19.04
N GLU A 39 -1.20 22.31 18.65
CA GLU A 39 -1.77 22.86 17.41
C GLU A 39 -0.86 22.59 16.19
N GLY A 40 0.45 22.78 16.33
CA GLY A 40 1.42 22.53 15.24
C GLY A 40 1.92 21.08 15.16
N GLY A 41 1.55 20.24 16.11
CA GLY A 41 1.91 18.84 16.16
C GLY A 41 1.25 18.00 15.03
N PRO A 42 1.77 16.78 14.78
CA PRO A 42 1.37 15.97 13.63
C PRO A 42 -0.08 15.46 13.70
N PHE A 43 -0.70 15.51 14.87
CA PHE A 43 -2.10 15.13 15.09
C PHE A 43 -3.03 16.34 15.25
N GLY A 44 -2.50 17.58 15.22
CA GLY A 44 -3.28 18.82 15.24
C GLY A 44 -3.73 19.30 13.85
N HIS A 45 -3.22 18.68 12.78
CA HIS A 45 -3.52 19.06 11.40
C HIS A 45 -5.03 18.90 11.08
N GLU A 46 -5.62 19.86 10.37
CA GLU A 46 -7.06 19.90 9.99
C GLU A 46 -7.58 18.60 9.32
N ASN A 47 -6.76 17.99 8.46
CA ASN A 47 -7.05 16.72 7.78
C ASN A 47 -6.84 15.46 8.65
N TYR A 48 -6.45 15.58 9.92
CA TYR A 48 -6.36 14.44 10.83
C TYR A 48 -7.75 14.07 11.35
N ASP A 49 -8.31 12.99 10.81
CA ASP A 49 -9.58 12.43 11.27
C ASP A 49 -9.37 10.96 11.72
N PRO A 50 -9.13 10.72 13.02
CA PRO A 50 -8.88 9.38 13.52
C PRO A 50 -10.15 8.54 13.48
N SER A 51 -9.98 7.26 13.14
CA SER A 51 -11.06 6.26 13.06
C SER A 51 -11.80 6.09 14.39
N PHE A 52 -11.08 6.22 15.50
CA PHE A 52 -11.59 6.18 16.86
C PHE A 52 -11.11 7.41 17.62
N ARG A 53 -12.05 8.20 18.14
CA ARG A 53 -11.75 9.35 18.99
C ARG A 53 -11.75 8.90 20.45
N LEU A 54 -10.81 9.43 21.23
CA LEU A 54 -10.84 9.25 22.67
C LEU A 54 -12.10 9.94 23.24
N PRO A 55 -12.72 9.40 24.30
CA PRO A 55 -13.84 10.06 24.97
C PRO A 55 -13.49 11.49 25.36
N ALA A 56 -14.41 12.44 25.16
CA ALA A 56 -14.22 13.85 25.48
C ALA A 56 -13.96 14.11 26.99
N ALA A 57 -14.24 13.13 27.85
CA ALA A 57 -13.92 13.19 29.27
C ALA A 57 -12.43 12.97 29.59
N LEU A 58 -11.64 12.46 28.64
CA LEU A 58 -10.20 12.28 28.80
C LEU A 58 -9.46 13.58 28.42
N PRO A 59 -8.38 13.95 29.13
CA PRO A 59 -7.55 15.08 28.75
C PRO A 59 -6.98 14.93 27.33
N ASP A 60 -6.85 16.03 26.59
CA ASP A 60 -6.32 16.04 25.21
C ASP A 60 -4.89 15.44 25.11
N GLN A 61 -4.13 15.54 26.21
CA GLN A 61 -2.78 15.00 26.36
C GLN A 61 -2.74 13.47 26.42
N THR A 62 -3.89 12.79 26.59
CA THR A 62 -3.95 11.33 26.79
C THR A 62 -3.45 10.57 25.57
N GLY A 63 -3.85 10.96 24.36
CA GLY A 63 -3.41 10.31 23.13
C GLY A 63 -1.88 10.38 22.93
N PRO A 64 -1.28 11.58 22.97
CA PRO A 64 0.16 11.75 22.90
C PRO A 64 0.92 11.03 24.02
N ALA A 65 0.43 11.07 25.26
CA ALA A 65 1.03 10.35 26.39
C ALA A 65 1.00 8.82 26.18
N LEU A 66 -0.10 8.28 25.66
CA LEU A 66 -0.21 6.87 25.28
C LEU A 66 0.75 6.51 24.16
N LEU A 67 1.00 7.40 23.19
CA LEU A 67 1.99 7.19 22.14
C LEU A 67 3.41 7.11 22.70
N VAL A 68 3.77 8.01 23.65
CA VAL A 68 5.05 7.95 24.36
C VAL A 68 5.18 6.64 25.14
N ALA A 69 4.15 6.26 25.90
CA ALA A 69 4.13 5.01 26.66
C ALA A 69 4.26 3.78 25.73
N ALA A 70 3.56 3.78 24.59
CA ALA A 70 3.68 2.74 23.57
C ALA A 70 5.09 2.69 22.97
N GLY A 71 5.74 3.85 22.76
CA GLY A 71 7.15 3.93 22.37
C GLY A 71 8.06 3.22 23.38
N VAL A 72 7.96 3.57 24.67
CA VAL A 72 8.76 2.95 25.74
C VAL A 72 8.51 1.45 25.85
N LEU A 73 7.24 1.03 25.85
CA LEU A 73 6.87 -0.40 25.87
C LEU A 73 7.40 -1.12 24.63
N GLY A 74 7.37 -0.47 23.47
CA GLY A 74 7.85 -0.99 22.21
C GLY A 74 9.36 -1.26 22.21
N LEU A 75 10.17 -0.44 22.88
CA LEU A 75 11.62 -0.66 23.05
C LEU A 75 11.92 -1.99 23.77
N VAL A 76 11.06 -2.38 24.72
CA VAL A 76 11.15 -3.66 25.43
C VAL A 76 10.55 -4.79 24.60
N ALA A 77 9.36 -4.56 24.02
CA ALA A 77 8.62 -5.54 23.23
C ALA A 77 9.35 -5.95 21.94
N ALA A 78 10.21 -5.11 21.38
CA ALA A 78 11.07 -5.45 20.25
C ALA A 78 12.02 -6.64 20.53
N ARG A 79 12.30 -6.91 21.82
CA ARG A 79 13.09 -8.07 22.29
C ARG A 79 12.23 -9.23 22.79
N ALA A 80 10.94 -9.24 22.47
CA ALA A 80 10.01 -10.28 22.90
C ALA A 80 10.47 -11.69 22.49
N LYS A 81 10.26 -12.65 23.39
CA LYS A 81 10.46 -14.08 23.12
C LYS A 81 9.27 -14.64 22.32
N PRO A 82 9.40 -15.80 21.63
CA PRO A 82 8.31 -16.38 20.84
C PRO A 82 6.96 -16.50 21.57
N ARG A 83 6.97 -16.85 22.87
CA ARG A 83 5.75 -16.94 23.71
C ARG A 83 4.98 -15.61 23.87
N LEU A 84 5.64 -14.47 23.62
CA LEU A 84 5.07 -13.13 23.73
C LEU A 84 4.68 -12.56 22.36
N TRP A 85 4.52 -13.38 21.33
CA TRP A 85 4.03 -12.94 20.01
C TRP A 85 2.71 -12.13 20.04
N PRO A 86 1.77 -12.31 21.00
CA PRO A 86 0.55 -11.49 21.02
C PRO A 86 0.83 -10.01 21.26
N LEU A 87 1.95 -9.66 21.92
CA LEU A 87 2.29 -8.28 22.21
C LEU A 87 2.68 -7.51 20.92
N PRO A 88 3.63 -7.97 20.09
CA PRO A 88 3.84 -7.41 18.75
C PRO A 88 2.59 -7.41 17.86
N ALA A 89 1.72 -8.42 17.99
CA ALA A 89 0.46 -8.47 17.24
C ALA A 89 -0.48 -7.33 17.65
N LEU A 90 -0.56 -7.05 18.95
CA LEU A 90 -1.33 -5.93 19.50
C LEU A 90 -0.79 -4.60 18.98
N PHE A 91 0.54 -4.40 18.96
CA PHE A 91 1.14 -3.21 18.35
C PHE A 91 0.74 -3.07 16.88
N ALA A 92 0.85 -4.14 16.10
CA ALA A 92 0.44 -4.14 14.70
C ALA A 92 -1.05 -3.77 14.53
N ALA A 93 -1.92 -4.30 15.38
CA ALA A 93 -3.36 -4.01 15.34
C ALA A 93 -3.67 -2.57 15.76
N VAL A 94 -3.06 -2.06 16.84
CA VAL A 94 -3.29 -0.69 17.32
C VAL A 94 -2.80 0.32 16.29
N PHE A 95 -1.55 0.22 15.85
CA PHE A 95 -1.01 1.17 14.88
C PHE A 95 -1.64 0.98 13.49
N GLY A 96 -1.88 -0.26 13.07
CA GLY A 96 -2.39 -0.57 11.75
C GLY A 96 -3.88 -0.33 11.58
N LEU A 97 -4.72 -0.72 12.54
CA LEU A 97 -6.17 -0.74 12.39
C LEU A 97 -6.88 0.35 13.20
N VAL A 98 -6.30 0.78 14.32
CA VAL A 98 -6.94 1.75 15.23
C VAL A 98 -6.44 3.17 14.96
N LEU A 99 -5.12 3.36 14.93
CA LEU A 99 -4.50 4.68 14.79
C LEU A 99 -4.35 5.12 13.31
N SER A 100 -4.36 4.17 12.38
CA SER A 100 -4.35 4.51 10.95
C SER A 100 -5.59 5.32 10.58
N THR A 101 -5.44 6.14 9.55
CA THR A 101 -6.53 6.91 8.93
C THR A 101 -6.72 6.48 7.47
N ILE A 102 -7.62 7.15 6.75
CA ILE A 102 -7.77 7.01 5.29
C ILE A 102 -6.70 7.81 4.51
N ALA A 103 -5.94 8.68 5.16
CA ALA A 103 -4.99 9.55 4.47
C ALA A 103 -3.90 8.78 3.69
N PRO A 104 -3.32 7.68 4.22
CA PRO A 104 -2.34 6.89 3.47
C PRO A 104 -2.86 6.34 2.14
N ILE A 105 -4.13 5.91 2.07
CA ILE A 105 -4.68 5.38 0.80
C ILE A 105 -4.94 6.50 -0.20
N ALA A 106 -5.44 7.66 0.26
CA ALA A 106 -5.63 8.83 -0.59
C ALA A 106 -4.29 9.31 -1.14
N PHE A 107 -3.27 9.38 -0.28
CA PHE A 107 -1.90 9.73 -0.65
C PHE A 107 -1.29 8.76 -1.66
N ALA A 108 -1.46 7.44 -1.46
CA ALA A 108 -1.04 6.45 -2.44
C ALA A 108 -1.74 6.64 -3.79
N GLY A 109 -3.04 6.98 -3.78
CA GLY A 109 -3.80 7.35 -4.97
C GLY A 109 -3.20 8.58 -5.68
N TYR A 110 -2.89 9.65 -4.95
CA TYR A 110 -2.24 10.85 -5.49
C TYR A 110 -0.83 10.59 -6.03
N LEU A 111 -0.04 9.73 -5.38
CA LEU A 111 1.27 9.32 -5.90
C LEU A 111 1.14 8.51 -7.18
N CYS A 112 0.22 7.55 -7.24
CA CYS A 112 -0.08 6.85 -8.49
C CYS A 112 -0.52 7.83 -9.57
N ALA A 113 -1.32 8.82 -9.20
CA ALA A 113 -1.76 9.87 -10.10
C ALA A 113 -0.60 10.69 -10.69
N PHE A 114 0.39 11.04 -9.87
CA PHE A 114 1.63 11.70 -10.30
C PHE A 114 2.45 10.84 -11.25
N LEU A 115 2.54 9.54 -10.96
CA LEU A 115 3.43 8.63 -11.67
C LEU A 115 2.85 8.20 -13.02
N ILE A 116 1.53 8.16 -13.19
CA ILE A 116 0.88 7.71 -14.44
C ILE A 116 1.33 8.54 -15.65
N PRO A 117 1.27 9.89 -15.64
CA PRO A 117 1.77 10.70 -16.76
C PRO A 117 3.26 10.47 -17.04
N ALA A 118 4.08 10.40 -16.00
CA ALA A 118 5.52 10.14 -16.15
C ALA A 118 5.79 8.77 -16.79
N VAL A 119 5.05 7.73 -16.38
CA VAL A 119 5.13 6.39 -16.97
C VAL A 119 4.61 6.40 -18.40
N ALA A 120 3.53 7.11 -18.72
CA ALA A 120 3.00 7.21 -20.07
C ALA A 120 4.00 7.86 -21.04
N VAL A 121 4.71 8.90 -20.60
CA VAL A 121 5.77 9.56 -21.37
C VAL A 121 7.02 8.69 -21.49
N ALA A 122 7.43 8.02 -20.41
CA ALA A 122 8.64 7.21 -20.38
C ALA A 122 8.47 5.82 -21.03
N ALA A 123 7.27 5.24 -21.03
CA ALA A 123 7.05 3.87 -21.47
C ALA A 123 7.51 3.61 -22.92
N PRO A 124 7.19 4.45 -23.93
CA PRO A 124 7.65 4.22 -25.30
C PRO A 124 9.18 4.10 -25.42
N THR A 125 9.93 4.97 -24.72
CA THR A 125 11.40 4.98 -24.73
C THR A 125 11.98 3.80 -23.94
N LEU A 126 11.39 3.49 -22.79
CA LEU A 126 11.77 2.36 -21.96
C LEU A 126 11.46 1.02 -22.63
N LEU A 127 10.51 0.95 -23.56
CA LEU A 127 10.14 -0.29 -24.25
C LEU A 127 10.85 -0.48 -25.61
N ALA A 128 11.29 0.60 -26.28
CA ALA A 128 11.96 0.54 -27.59
C ALA A 128 13.24 -0.32 -27.58
N ARG A 129 13.71 -0.86 -28.71
CA ARG A 129 14.97 -1.64 -28.77
C ARG A 129 16.10 -0.84 -29.42
N GLY A 130 17.33 -1.01 -28.90
CA GLY A 130 18.52 -0.32 -29.39
C GLY A 130 18.54 1.18 -29.10
N THR A 131 19.70 1.82 -29.27
CA THR A 131 19.86 3.26 -29.04
C THR A 131 19.06 4.09 -30.04
N ALA A 132 19.08 3.71 -31.32
CA ALA A 132 18.32 4.40 -32.37
C ALA A 132 16.79 4.33 -32.13
N GLY A 133 16.26 3.15 -31.76
CA GLY A 133 14.84 3.01 -31.44
C GLY A 133 14.42 3.80 -30.21
N ARG A 134 15.30 3.93 -29.19
CA ARG A 134 15.05 4.79 -28.02
C ARG A 134 15.00 6.26 -28.40
N ILE A 135 15.93 6.72 -29.23
CA ILE A 135 15.95 8.10 -29.73
C ILE A 135 14.69 8.37 -30.57
N ALA A 136 14.33 7.47 -31.48
CA ALA A 136 13.12 7.59 -32.30
C ALA A 136 11.84 7.62 -31.44
N ALA A 137 11.71 6.71 -30.47
CA ALA A 137 10.57 6.71 -29.55
C ALA A 137 10.53 7.98 -28.69
N ALA A 138 11.67 8.49 -28.24
CA ALA A 138 11.74 9.72 -27.47
C ALA A 138 11.31 10.91 -28.32
N ALA A 139 11.85 11.01 -29.54
CA ALA A 139 11.48 12.04 -30.49
C ALA A 139 9.99 11.99 -30.85
N ALA A 140 9.43 10.78 -31.05
CA ALA A 140 8.01 10.60 -31.34
C ALA A 140 7.12 11.00 -30.15
N THR A 141 7.48 10.63 -28.92
CA THR A 141 6.75 11.06 -27.72
C THR A 141 6.82 12.59 -27.57
N VAL A 142 7.99 13.19 -27.75
CA VAL A 142 8.15 14.65 -27.68
C VAL A 142 7.33 15.34 -28.77
N ALA A 143 7.38 14.85 -30.01
CA ALA A 143 6.60 15.38 -31.11
C ALA A 143 5.09 15.28 -30.84
N LEU A 144 4.62 14.14 -30.30
CA LEU A 144 3.23 13.96 -29.91
C LEU A 144 2.81 14.97 -28.83
N LEU A 145 3.63 15.16 -27.79
CA LEU A 145 3.37 16.18 -26.78
C LEU A 145 3.29 17.57 -27.41
N VAL A 146 4.28 17.98 -28.22
CA VAL A 146 4.24 19.27 -28.91
C VAL A 146 2.95 19.45 -29.73
N VAL A 147 2.55 18.43 -30.49
CA VAL A 147 1.29 18.46 -31.26
C VAL A 147 0.08 18.61 -30.35
N LEU A 148 0.01 17.86 -29.23
CA LEU A 148 -1.08 17.97 -28.27
C LEU A 148 -1.18 19.36 -27.62
N GLY A 149 -0.04 20.01 -27.37
CA GLY A 149 -0.03 21.39 -26.88
C GLY A 149 -0.46 22.40 -27.93
N VAL A 150 0.11 22.33 -29.14
CA VAL A 150 -0.19 23.27 -30.24
C VAL A 150 -1.65 23.17 -30.69
N THR A 151 -2.21 21.96 -30.68
CA THR A 151 -3.64 21.74 -31.00
C THR A 151 -4.60 22.13 -29.88
N GLY A 152 -4.08 22.56 -28.73
CA GLY A 152 -4.89 22.93 -27.56
C GLY A 152 -5.56 21.75 -26.85
N VAL A 153 -5.20 20.52 -27.23
CA VAL A 153 -5.72 19.30 -26.58
C VAL A 153 -5.18 19.17 -25.16
N VAL A 154 -3.94 19.62 -24.94
CA VAL A 154 -3.33 19.70 -23.61
C VAL A 154 -2.92 21.14 -23.33
N ASP A 155 -3.55 21.76 -22.33
CA ASP A 155 -3.07 23.02 -21.79
C ASP A 155 -1.89 22.77 -20.83
N TYR A 156 -0.69 23.04 -21.31
CA TYR A 156 0.53 22.89 -20.52
C TYR A 156 0.64 23.88 -19.37
N GLY A 157 0.00 25.05 -19.48
CA GLY A 157 -0.10 26.01 -18.39
C GLY A 157 -0.97 25.46 -17.26
N ALA A 158 -2.16 24.96 -17.59
CA ALA A 158 -3.06 24.32 -16.62
C ALA A 158 -2.42 23.05 -16.01
N ALA A 159 -1.77 22.21 -16.82
CA ALA A 159 -1.06 21.03 -16.33
C ALA A 159 0.10 21.40 -15.38
N GLY A 160 0.86 22.44 -15.71
CA GLY A 160 1.93 22.97 -14.86
C GLY A 160 1.40 23.56 -13.56
N ALA A 161 0.32 24.33 -13.62
CA ALA A 161 -0.35 24.89 -12.44
C ALA A 161 -0.91 23.80 -11.52
N PHE A 162 -1.52 22.77 -12.09
CA PHE A 162 -2.00 21.60 -11.35
C PHE A 162 -0.86 20.84 -10.66
N LEU A 163 0.25 20.57 -11.37
CA LEU A 163 1.42 19.92 -10.77
C LEU A 163 2.04 20.76 -9.66
N ALA A 164 2.09 22.08 -9.83
CA ALA A 164 2.58 23.01 -8.81
C ALA A 164 1.65 23.05 -7.59
N ASP A 165 0.34 23.08 -7.81
CA ASP A 165 -0.66 23.04 -6.74
C ASP A 165 -0.58 21.75 -5.93
N LEU A 166 -0.52 20.61 -6.62
CA LEU A 166 -0.42 19.32 -5.96
C LEU A 166 0.95 19.15 -5.27
N GLY A 167 2.03 19.69 -5.84
CA GLY A 167 3.33 19.80 -5.17
C GLY A 167 3.27 20.62 -3.88
N ARG A 168 2.52 21.73 -3.88
CA ARG A 168 2.28 22.57 -2.70
C ARG A 168 1.46 21.84 -1.64
N VAL A 169 0.42 21.10 -2.05
CA VAL A 169 -0.38 20.26 -1.15
C VAL A 169 0.47 19.16 -0.51
N LEU A 170 1.33 18.49 -1.28
CA LEU A 170 2.26 17.48 -0.74
C LEU A 170 3.25 18.11 0.26
N ALA A 171 3.74 19.31 -0.03
CA ALA A 171 4.64 20.04 0.87
C ALA A 171 3.92 20.52 2.14
N SER A 172 2.68 21.00 2.03
CA SER A 172 1.88 21.45 3.18
C SER A 172 1.44 20.29 4.08
N MET A 173 1.18 19.13 3.50
CA MET A 173 0.94 17.89 4.24
C MET A 173 2.16 17.39 5.03
N GLY A 174 3.36 17.92 4.74
CA GLY A 174 4.68 17.64 5.32
C GLY A 174 4.72 16.61 6.45
N ALA A 175 4.74 17.08 7.69
CA ALA A 175 4.95 16.22 8.85
C ALA A 175 3.74 15.35 9.21
N TYR A 176 2.51 15.83 8.96
CA TYR A 176 1.29 15.04 9.13
C TYR A 176 1.34 13.76 8.29
N MET A 177 1.60 13.87 6.99
CA MET A 177 1.65 12.71 6.10
C MET A 177 2.85 11.82 6.41
N ALA A 178 3.99 12.41 6.81
CA ALA A 178 5.13 11.64 7.27
C ALA A 178 4.77 10.76 8.48
N VAL A 179 3.99 11.28 9.44
CA VAL A 179 3.50 10.50 10.59
C VAL A 179 2.48 9.45 10.16
N GLN A 180 1.57 9.74 9.21
CA GLN A 180 0.63 8.75 8.70
C GLN A 180 1.34 7.57 8.00
N VAL A 181 2.35 7.85 7.17
CA VAL A 181 3.19 6.82 6.55
C VAL A 181 4.00 6.08 7.63
N TRP A 182 4.53 6.79 8.62
CA TRP A 182 5.26 6.20 9.74
C TRP A 182 4.40 5.23 10.56
N ILE A 183 3.11 5.53 10.79
CA ILE A 183 2.15 4.63 11.46
C ILE A 183 1.98 3.33 10.66
N VAL A 184 1.72 3.44 9.36
CA VAL A 184 1.53 2.28 8.45
C VAL A 184 2.79 1.42 8.37
N VAL A 185 3.96 2.05 8.25
CA VAL A 185 5.26 1.36 8.26
C VAL A 185 5.49 0.66 9.60
N GLY A 186 5.17 1.32 10.71
CA GLY A 186 5.23 0.75 12.05
C GLY A 186 4.38 -0.51 12.20
N ALA A 187 3.12 -0.44 11.78
CA ALA A 187 2.22 -1.58 11.78
C ALA A 187 2.77 -2.75 10.96
N GLY A 188 3.37 -2.48 9.79
CA GLY A 188 4.04 -3.47 8.96
C GLY A 188 5.26 -4.11 9.66
N ILE A 189 6.10 -3.29 10.30
CA ILE A 189 7.27 -3.77 11.08
C ILE A 189 6.83 -4.68 12.23
N TRP A 190 5.82 -4.27 12.99
CA TRP A 190 5.27 -5.07 14.09
C TRP A 190 4.59 -6.36 13.60
N THR A 191 3.93 -6.32 12.44
CA THR A 191 3.38 -7.52 11.79
C THR A 191 4.51 -8.49 11.41
N ALA A 192 5.60 -7.99 10.81
CA ALA A 192 6.75 -8.80 10.46
C ALA A 192 7.42 -9.43 11.70
N LEU A 193 7.54 -8.67 12.80
CA LEU A 193 8.05 -9.20 14.06
C LEU A 193 7.12 -10.27 14.65
N THR A 194 5.80 -10.06 14.59
CA THR A 194 4.79 -11.03 15.03
C THR A 194 4.93 -12.35 14.28
N LEU A 195 4.96 -12.28 12.94
CA LEU A 195 5.14 -13.45 12.09
C LEU A 195 6.44 -14.18 12.40
N ARG A 196 7.53 -13.43 12.59
CA ARG A 196 8.81 -14.01 13.00
C ARG A 196 8.70 -14.78 14.32
N LEU A 197 8.10 -14.19 15.36
CA LEU A 197 7.98 -14.83 16.66
C LEU A 197 7.08 -16.08 16.62
N LEU A 198 5.99 -16.01 15.86
CA LEU A 198 5.13 -17.17 15.59
C LEU A 198 5.88 -18.30 14.91
N LEU A 199 6.72 -17.99 13.92
CA LEU A 199 7.52 -18.99 13.21
C LEU A 199 8.67 -19.53 14.08
N ALA A 200 9.37 -18.67 14.82
CA ALA A 200 10.45 -19.06 15.72
C ALA A 200 9.96 -19.97 16.86
N GLY A 201 8.74 -19.75 17.36
CA GLY A 201 8.11 -20.64 18.36
C GLY A 201 7.77 -22.04 17.84
N ARG A 202 8.04 -22.32 16.56
CA ARG A 202 7.79 -23.60 15.89
C ARG A 202 9.05 -24.28 15.38
N GLU A 203 10.26 -23.77 15.67
CA GLU A 203 11.51 -24.31 15.12
C GLU A 203 11.71 -25.82 15.39
N ASP A 204 11.17 -26.35 16.49
CA ASP A 204 11.23 -27.78 16.83
C ASP A 204 10.03 -28.61 16.31
N ARG A 205 9.15 -28.00 15.51
CA ARG A 205 7.93 -28.65 14.99
C ARG A 205 8.03 -28.78 13.47
N PRO A 206 7.51 -29.86 12.89
CA PRO A 206 7.49 -29.99 11.44
C PRO A 206 6.72 -28.84 10.77
N ALA A 207 7.20 -28.43 9.59
CA ALA A 207 6.53 -27.51 8.70
C ALA A 207 5.03 -27.82 8.62
N PRO A 208 4.16 -26.80 8.86
CA PRO A 208 2.74 -27.04 8.75
C PRO A 208 2.39 -27.37 7.30
N ALA A 209 1.52 -28.37 7.11
CA ALA A 209 1.22 -28.90 5.78
C ALA A 209 0.71 -27.83 4.79
N TRP A 210 0.07 -26.75 5.27
CA TRP A 210 -0.38 -25.64 4.42
C TRP A 210 0.76 -24.87 3.74
N ALA A 211 1.97 -24.90 4.31
CA ALA A 211 3.14 -24.19 3.82
C ALA A 211 3.96 -25.01 2.80
N ALA A 212 3.56 -26.27 2.54
CA ALA A 212 4.10 -27.04 1.42
C ALA A 212 3.79 -26.34 0.08
N PRO A 213 4.74 -26.26 -0.88
CA PRO A 213 4.56 -25.51 -2.13
C PRO A 213 3.29 -25.87 -2.92
N GLU A 214 2.90 -27.15 -2.94
CA GLU A 214 1.71 -27.64 -3.63
C GLU A 214 0.42 -27.15 -2.95
N ARG A 215 0.38 -27.14 -1.61
CA ARG A 215 -0.75 -26.61 -0.86
C ARG A 215 -0.82 -25.09 -0.97
N ALA A 216 0.33 -24.41 -0.89
CA ALA A 216 0.47 -22.98 -1.16
C ALA A 216 0.00 -22.59 -2.57
N ALA A 217 0.19 -23.45 -3.57
CA ALA A 217 -0.39 -23.25 -4.89
C ALA A 217 -1.92 -23.21 -4.88
N ARG A 218 -2.56 -24.11 -4.12
CA ARG A 218 -4.03 -24.22 -4.06
C ARG A 218 -4.68 -23.05 -3.34
N TRP A 219 -4.31 -22.78 -2.09
CA TRP A 219 -4.93 -21.68 -1.33
C TRP A 219 -4.49 -20.31 -1.85
N GLY A 220 -3.26 -20.20 -2.36
CA GLY A 220 -2.77 -18.98 -3.02
C GLY A 220 -3.57 -18.63 -4.28
N ARG A 221 -4.04 -19.63 -5.03
CA ARG A 221 -4.93 -19.40 -6.19
C ARG A 221 -6.25 -18.77 -5.76
N VAL A 222 -6.87 -19.32 -4.70
CA VAL A 222 -8.12 -18.80 -4.15
C VAL A 222 -7.91 -17.36 -3.66
N ALA A 223 -6.85 -17.11 -2.90
CA ALA A 223 -6.50 -15.79 -2.41
C ALA A 223 -6.27 -14.78 -3.54
N SER A 224 -5.56 -15.17 -4.62
CA SER A 224 -5.37 -14.33 -5.81
C SER A 224 -6.70 -13.95 -6.47
N TRP A 225 -7.64 -14.89 -6.60
CA TRP A 225 -8.95 -14.64 -7.20
C TRP A 225 -9.83 -13.77 -6.31
N ILE A 226 -9.79 -13.96 -5.00
CA ILE A 226 -10.49 -13.08 -4.04
C ILE A 226 -9.93 -11.66 -4.15
N ALA A 227 -8.60 -11.49 -4.17
CA ALA A 227 -7.97 -10.18 -4.32
C ALA A 227 -8.30 -9.51 -5.67
N PHE A 228 -8.38 -10.29 -6.76
CA PHE A 228 -8.86 -9.79 -8.06
C PHE A 228 -10.33 -9.34 -7.98
N ALA A 229 -11.21 -10.18 -7.43
CA ALA A 229 -12.63 -9.87 -7.30
C ALA A 229 -12.87 -8.63 -6.43
N ALA A 230 -12.08 -8.46 -5.37
CA ALA A 230 -12.16 -7.30 -4.47
C ALA A 230 -11.79 -5.97 -5.15
N ALA A 231 -11.04 -5.99 -6.25
CA ALA A 231 -10.71 -4.79 -7.03
C ALA A 231 -11.83 -4.39 -8.00
N LEU A 232 -12.72 -5.32 -8.37
CA LEU A 232 -13.76 -5.10 -9.38
C LEU A 232 -14.81 -4.06 -8.96
N PRO A 233 -15.34 -4.05 -7.71
CA PRO A 233 -16.37 -3.08 -7.32
C PRO A 233 -15.96 -1.64 -7.59
N TYR A 234 -14.78 -1.21 -7.14
CA TYR A 234 -14.29 0.14 -7.41
C TYR A 234 -14.13 0.43 -8.90
N GLY A 235 -13.59 -0.53 -9.66
CA GLY A 235 -13.45 -0.41 -11.11
C GLY A 235 -14.80 -0.21 -11.80
N VAL A 236 -15.79 -1.02 -11.46
CA VAL A 236 -17.16 -0.96 -12.00
C VAL A 236 -17.85 0.35 -11.62
N VAL A 237 -17.72 0.79 -10.36
CA VAL A 237 -18.23 2.09 -9.89
C VAL A 237 -17.68 3.21 -10.75
N ARG A 238 -16.36 3.23 -11.01
CA ARG A 238 -15.77 4.25 -11.88
C ARG A 238 -16.19 4.12 -13.34
N MET A 239 -16.39 2.91 -13.85
CA MET A 239 -16.87 2.68 -15.23
C MET A 239 -18.33 3.12 -15.40
N SER A 240 -19.15 3.12 -14.35
CA SER A 240 -20.53 3.63 -14.42
C SER A 240 -20.61 5.11 -14.80
N TRP A 241 -19.52 5.86 -14.61
CA TRP A 241 -19.42 7.29 -14.95
C TRP A 241 -19.43 7.56 -16.46
N LEU A 242 -19.27 6.50 -17.28
CA LEU A 242 -19.48 6.53 -18.73
C LEU A 242 -20.94 6.38 -19.14
N THR A 243 -21.83 6.14 -18.18
CA THR A 243 -23.26 5.90 -18.41
C THR A 243 -24.09 7.02 -17.76
N PRO A 244 -25.37 7.18 -18.14
CA PRO A 244 -26.28 8.09 -17.45
C PRO A 244 -26.54 7.70 -15.97
N TRP A 245 -26.24 6.45 -15.60
CA TRP A 245 -26.52 5.87 -14.28
C TRP A 245 -25.25 5.87 -13.45
N VAL A 246 -24.80 7.05 -13.05
CA VAL A 246 -23.56 7.18 -12.30
C VAL A 246 -23.76 6.70 -10.87
N TRP A 247 -22.85 5.84 -10.44
CA TRP A 247 -22.74 5.42 -9.05
C TRP A 247 -21.57 6.14 -8.38
N VAL A 248 -21.87 7.04 -7.44
CA VAL A 248 -20.91 7.67 -6.51
C VAL A 248 -21.57 7.80 -5.14
N GLY A 249 -21.66 6.71 -4.37
CA GLY A 249 -22.38 6.80 -3.11
C GLY A 249 -23.91 6.71 -3.25
N GLY A 250 -24.42 6.55 -4.47
CA GLY A 250 -25.84 6.59 -4.81
C GLY A 250 -26.03 6.95 -6.30
N PRO A 251 -27.28 6.91 -6.81
CA PRO A 251 -27.57 7.36 -8.17
C PRO A 251 -27.38 8.87 -8.28
N LEU A 252 -26.44 9.30 -9.12
CA LEU A 252 -26.28 10.70 -9.51
C LEU A 252 -26.51 10.84 -11.02
N ASP A 253 -26.94 12.03 -11.42
CA ASP A 253 -26.94 12.37 -12.83
C ASP A 253 -25.49 12.59 -13.28
N SER A 254 -25.11 11.95 -14.39
CA SER A 254 -23.77 12.02 -14.94
C SER A 254 -23.32 13.45 -15.18
N GLU A 255 -24.24 14.33 -15.64
CA GLU A 255 -23.98 15.73 -15.99
C GLU A 255 -23.46 16.57 -14.80
N GLN A 256 -23.64 16.10 -13.57
CA GLN A 256 -23.16 16.77 -12.36
C GLN A 256 -21.65 16.59 -12.13
N ILE A 257 -21.01 15.65 -12.82
CA ILE A 257 -19.55 15.43 -12.75
C ILE A 257 -18.89 16.07 -13.96
N ASP A 258 -17.98 17.02 -13.73
CA ASP A 258 -17.21 17.66 -14.78
C ASP A 258 -16.32 16.64 -15.54
N MET A 259 -16.03 16.95 -16.80
CA MET A 259 -15.30 16.04 -17.70
C MET A 259 -13.91 15.66 -17.15
N THR A 260 -13.22 16.59 -16.50
CA THR A 260 -11.88 16.35 -15.94
C THR A 260 -11.97 15.33 -14.81
N THR A 261 -12.88 15.52 -13.87
CA THR A 261 -13.14 14.57 -12.77
C THR A 261 -13.53 13.20 -13.31
N ARG A 262 -14.35 13.13 -14.37
CA ARG A 262 -14.74 11.84 -14.99
C ARG A 262 -13.55 11.06 -15.53
N VAL A 263 -12.70 11.71 -16.34
CA VAL A 263 -11.50 11.08 -16.89
C VAL A 263 -10.57 10.61 -15.77
N TRP A 264 -10.41 11.43 -14.72
CA TRP A 264 -9.64 11.07 -13.54
C TRP A 264 -10.17 9.82 -12.83
N GLY A 265 -11.48 9.79 -12.58
CA GLY A 265 -12.15 8.65 -11.98
C GLY A 265 -11.96 7.37 -12.78
N LEU A 266 -12.08 7.45 -14.11
CA LEU A 266 -11.87 6.31 -15.00
C LEU A 266 -10.44 5.79 -14.98
N CYS A 267 -9.44 6.68 -15.00
CA CYS A 267 -8.03 6.30 -14.85
C CYS A 267 -7.79 5.52 -13.56
N LEU A 268 -8.37 5.96 -12.43
CA LEU A 268 -8.29 5.24 -11.16
C LEU A 268 -9.01 3.89 -11.22
N GLY A 269 -10.17 3.82 -11.87
CA GLY A 269 -10.90 2.56 -12.09
C GLY A 269 -10.09 1.53 -12.87
N PHE A 270 -9.50 1.94 -14.00
CA PHE A 270 -8.61 1.09 -14.79
C PHE A 270 -7.36 0.68 -14.03
N ALA A 271 -6.77 1.59 -13.24
CA ALA A 271 -5.63 1.28 -12.39
C ALA A 271 -5.97 0.20 -11.36
N ALA A 272 -7.15 0.29 -10.71
CA ALA A 272 -7.60 -0.71 -9.75
C ALA A 272 -7.86 -2.08 -10.41
N ILE A 273 -8.56 -2.12 -11.55
CA ILE A 273 -8.78 -3.37 -12.30
C ILE A 273 -7.43 -3.97 -12.73
N SER A 274 -6.51 -3.16 -13.23
CA SER A 274 -5.17 -3.59 -13.60
C SER A 274 -4.41 -4.16 -12.41
N GLY A 275 -4.47 -3.50 -11.24
CA GLY A 275 -3.94 -4.00 -9.98
C GLY A 275 -4.57 -5.32 -9.54
N GLY A 276 -5.88 -5.47 -9.72
CA GLY A 276 -6.59 -6.73 -9.54
C GLY A 276 -6.03 -7.83 -10.45
N VAL A 277 -5.86 -7.56 -11.75
CA VAL A 277 -5.28 -8.52 -12.71
C VAL A 277 -3.85 -8.90 -12.29
N LEU A 278 -3.05 -7.94 -11.78
CA LEU A 278 -1.73 -8.21 -11.19
C LEU A 278 -1.78 -9.20 -10.01
N CYS A 279 -2.87 -9.24 -9.24
CA CYS A 279 -3.05 -10.24 -8.18
C CYS A 279 -3.14 -11.67 -8.75
N LEU A 280 -3.74 -11.86 -9.93
CA LEU A 280 -3.76 -13.15 -10.63
C LEU A 280 -2.35 -13.58 -11.06
N GLY A 281 -1.49 -12.60 -11.35
CA GLY A 281 -0.07 -12.83 -11.66
C GLY A 281 0.68 -13.57 -10.57
N MET A 282 0.27 -13.44 -9.32
CA MET A 282 0.83 -14.24 -8.23
C MET A 282 0.70 -15.73 -8.55
N THR A 283 -0.40 -16.18 -9.14
CA THR A 283 -0.66 -17.61 -9.38
C THR A 283 -0.34 -18.07 -10.80
N TYR A 284 -0.55 -17.23 -11.83
CA TYR A 284 -0.32 -17.62 -13.21
C TYR A 284 1.15 -17.54 -13.64
N ARG A 285 1.48 -18.23 -14.74
CA ARG A 285 2.86 -18.36 -15.26
C ARG A 285 3.53 -17.01 -15.53
N TRP A 286 2.76 -15.98 -15.86
CA TRP A 286 3.29 -14.67 -16.22
C TRP A 286 3.85 -13.87 -15.05
N GLY A 287 3.47 -14.17 -13.80
CA GLY A 287 4.16 -13.61 -12.63
C GLY A 287 5.46 -14.33 -12.32
N ALA A 288 5.66 -15.55 -12.82
CA ALA A 288 6.92 -16.27 -12.69
C ALA A 288 7.91 -15.99 -13.82
N ARG A 289 7.40 -15.77 -15.04
CA ARG A 289 8.17 -15.47 -16.24
C ARG A 289 7.49 -14.37 -17.03
N TRP A 290 8.29 -13.43 -17.52
CA TRP A 290 7.78 -12.31 -18.29
C TRP A 290 6.99 -12.80 -19.53
N PRO A 291 5.77 -12.26 -19.75
CA PRO A 291 4.96 -12.60 -20.92
C PRO A 291 5.68 -12.40 -22.24
N ALA A 292 5.19 -13.10 -23.28
CA ALA A 292 5.74 -13.02 -24.63
C ALA A 292 5.71 -11.59 -25.23
N TRP A 293 4.76 -10.78 -24.79
CA TRP A 293 4.53 -9.42 -25.26
C TRP A 293 5.37 -8.36 -24.53
N VAL A 294 6.06 -8.68 -23.43
CA VAL A 294 6.90 -7.71 -22.72
C VAL A 294 8.25 -7.58 -23.45
N PRO A 295 8.56 -6.43 -24.07
CA PRO A 295 9.82 -6.22 -24.76
C PRO A 295 11.03 -6.41 -23.83
N ARG A 296 12.17 -6.83 -24.41
CA ARG A 296 13.49 -7.03 -23.75
C ARG A 296 13.58 -8.14 -22.70
N VAL A 297 12.52 -8.43 -21.96
CA VAL A 297 12.53 -9.44 -20.88
C VAL A 297 11.70 -10.68 -21.19
N LYS A 298 11.08 -10.76 -22.37
CA LYS A 298 10.33 -11.91 -22.89
C LYS A 298 10.89 -13.26 -22.42
N GLY A 299 10.06 -14.04 -21.72
CA GLY A 299 10.37 -15.41 -21.28
C GLY A 299 11.39 -15.54 -20.15
N ARG A 300 12.05 -14.44 -19.75
CA ARG A 300 13.00 -14.44 -18.62
C ARG A 300 12.25 -14.64 -17.30
N PRO A 301 12.89 -15.25 -16.29
CA PRO A 301 12.30 -15.33 -14.95
C PRO A 301 12.10 -13.93 -14.38
N VAL A 302 10.93 -13.68 -13.80
CA VAL A 302 10.66 -12.46 -13.04
C VAL A 302 11.38 -12.58 -11.69
N PRO A 303 12.22 -11.59 -11.30
CA PRO A 303 12.81 -11.57 -9.96
C PRO A 303 11.71 -11.59 -8.89
N PRO A 304 11.69 -12.53 -7.93
CA PRO A 304 10.57 -12.68 -6.99
C PRO A 304 10.22 -11.40 -6.23
N MET A 305 11.23 -10.64 -5.80
CA MET A 305 11.05 -9.40 -5.03
C MET A 305 10.32 -8.30 -5.81
N LEU A 306 10.39 -8.32 -7.15
CA LEU A 306 9.67 -7.36 -7.98
C LEU A 306 8.15 -7.49 -7.82
N ALA A 307 7.65 -8.69 -7.53
CA ALA A 307 6.23 -8.92 -7.24
C ALA A 307 5.94 -8.83 -5.73
N ILE A 308 6.80 -9.41 -4.89
CA ILE A 308 6.57 -9.50 -3.43
C ILE A 308 6.53 -8.13 -2.77
N VAL A 309 7.48 -7.25 -3.06
CA VAL A 309 7.58 -5.94 -2.39
C VAL A 309 6.34 -5.07 -2.63
N PRO A 310 5.95 -4.75 -3.89
CA PRO A 310 4.78 -3.91 -4.12
C PRO A 310 3.48 -4.57 -3.65
N ALA A 311 3.33 -5.90 -3.81
CA ALA A 311 2.14 -6.59 -3.35
C ALA A 311 2.02 -6.62 -1.82
N THR A 312 3.15 -6.73 -1.10
CA THR A 312 3.17 -6.64 0.37
C THR A 312 2.83 -5.24 0.84
N ALA A 313 3.38 -4.21 0.19
CA ALA A 313 3.07 -2.81 0.50
C ALA A 313 1.57 -2.50 0.29
N ALA A 314 1.01 -2.92 -0.84
CA ALA A 314 -0.42 -2.75 -1.12
C ALA A 314 -1.30 -3.58 -0.16
N ALA A 315 -0.93 -4.83 0.13
CA ALA A 315 -1.64 -5.67 1.08
C ALA A 315 -1.67 -5.04 2.48
N ALA A 316 -0.53 -4.54 2.95
CA ALA A 316 -0.43 -3.85 4.24
C ALA A 316 -1.29 -2.59 4.25
N LEU A 317 -1.17 -1.74 3.21
CA LEU A 317 -1.95 -0.52 3.08
C LEU A 317 -3.46 -0.80 3.13
N PHE A 318 -3.96 -1.72 2.31
CA PHE A 318 -5.39 -2.06 2.30
C PHE A 318 -5.83 -2.69 3.62
N THR A 319 -5.02 -3.57 4.21
CA THR A 319 -5.36 -4.19 5.50
C THR A 319 -5.48 -3.14 6.60
N PHE A 320 -4.53 -2.22 6.70
CA PHE A 320 -4.50 -1.20 7.74
C PHE A 320 -5.59 -0.13 7.56
N VAL A 321 -5.86 0.26 6.31
CA VAL A 321 -6.92 1.23 6.00
C VAL A 321 -8.33 0.63 6.06
N SER A 322 -8.46 -0.70 6.18
CA SER A 322 -9.77 -1.37 6.18
C SER A 322 -10.73 -0.89 7.27
N VAL A 323 -10.28 -0.80 8.52
CA VAL A 323 -11.09 -0.32 9.65
C VAL A 323 -11.41 1.18 9.52
N PRO A 324 -10.43 2.07 9.22
CA PRO A 324 -10.72 3.47 8.92
C PRO A 324 -11.76 3.66 7.82
N MET A 325 -11.69 2.88 6.74
CA MET A 325 -12.63 2.97 5.63
C MET A 325 -14.05 2.54 6.03
N VAL A 326 -14.18 1.44 6.79
CA VAL A 326 -15.48 0.99 7.32
C VAL A 326 -16.05 2.01 8.30
N SER A 327 -15.21 2.55 9.20
CA SER A 327 -15.62 3.60 10.14
C SER A 327 -16.11 4.86 9.41
N LEU A 328 -15.41 5.29 8.36
CA LEU A 328 -15.85 6.39 7.52
C LEU A 328 -17.22 6.13 6.89
N GLY A 329 -17.40 4.96 6.26
CA GLY A 329 -18.68 4.59 5.64
C GLY A 329 -19.84 4.59 6.62
N ILE A 330 -19.64 4.10 7.85
CA ILE A 330 -20.66 4.15 8.92
C ILE A 330 -20.93 5.59 9.36
N ARG A 331 -19.89 6.40 9.61
CA ARG A 331 -20.04 7.78 10.10
C ARG A 331 -20.72 8.70 9.10
N GLN A 332 -20.54 8.45 7.81
CA GLN A 332 -21.10 9.25 6.72
C GLN A 332 -22.41 8.69 6.16
N ASP A 333 -22.95 7.62 6.75
CA ASP A 333 -24.10 6.87 6.24
C ASP A 333 -23.93 6.47 4.75
N ALA A 334 -22.70 6.11 4.39
CA ALA A 334 -22.22 5.84 3.05
C ALA A 334 -21.69 4.39 2.96
N LEU A 335 -22.54 3.41 3.33
CA LEU A 335 -22.16 2.00 3.42
C LEU A 335 -21.72 1.39 2.09
N GLU A 336 -22.12 1.98 0.97
CA GLU A 336 -21.66 1.63 -0.36
C GLU A 336 -20.16 1.86 -0.56
N LEU A 337 -19.52 2.75 0.23
CA LEU A 337 -18.05 2.85 0.26
C LEU A 337 -17.38 1.55 0.71
N VAL A 338 -18.01 0.81 1.63
CA VAL A 338 -17.50 -0.47 2.16
C VAL A 338 -17.47 -1.53 1.06
N TRP A 339 -18.49 -1.56 0.21
CA TRP A 339 -18.59 -2.50 -0.90
C TRP A 339 -17.76 -2.06 -2.11
N ALA A 340 -17.66 -0.75 -2.36
CA ALA A 340 -16.79 -0.19 -3.40
C ALA A 340 -15.30 -0.43 -3.09
N PHE A 341 -14.92 -0.34 -1.81
CA PHE A 341 -13.57 -0.56 -1.32
C PHE A 341 -13.53 -1.66 -0.25
N PRO A 342 -13.65 -2.95 -0.65
CA PRO A 342 -13.69 -4.07 0.30
C PRO A 342 -12.30 -4.42 0.85
N PHE A 343 -11.60 -3.42 1.40
CA PHE A 343 -10.22 -3.51 1.87
C PHE A 343 -10.00 -4.55 2.97
N TYR A 344 -11.01 -4.78 3.80
CA TYR A 344 -11.03 -5.82 4.84
C TYR A 344 -10.92 -7.24 4.27
N VAL A 345 -11.30 -7.45 3.01
CA VAL A 345 -11.05 -8.71 2.27
C VAL A 345 -9.84 -8.56 1.36
N TRP A 346 -9.72 -7.44 0.65
CA TRP A 346 -8.69 -7.24 -0.39
C TRP A 346 -7.28 -7.32 0.17
N GLY A 347 -6.99 -6.58 1.24
CA GLY A 347 -5.65 -6.54 1.85
C GLY A 347 -5.18 -7.90 2.34
N PRO A 348 -5.95 -8.58 3.21
CA PRO A 348 -5.61 -9.92 3.69
C PRO A 348 -5.50 -10.96 2.57
N ALA A 349 -6.40 -10.94 1.58
CA ALA A 349 -6.34 -11.85 0.44
C ALA A 349 -5.08 -11.63 -0.40
N LEU A 350 -4.69 -10.37 -0.65
CA LEU A 350 -3.46 -10.05 -1.36
C LEU A 350 -2.22 -10.45 -0.55
N GLY A 351 -2.23 -10.25 0.77
CA GLY A 351 -1.17 -10.69 1.67
C GLY A 351 -0.99 -12.22 1.61
N ALA A 352 -2.09 -12.96 1.66
CA ALA A 352 -2.09 -14.41 1.49
C ALA A 352 -1.57 -14.82 0.10
N ALA A 353 -2.07 -14.23 -0.99
CA ALA A 353 -1.61 -14.51 -2.34
C ALA A 353 -0.10 -14.25 -2.50
N THR A 354 0.40 -13.18 -1.89
CA THR A 354 1.82 -12.81 -1.87
C THR A 354 2.66 -13.83 -1.09
N LEU A 355 2.19 -14.27 0.08
CA LEU A 355 2.86 -15.31 0.86
C LEU A 355 2.92 -16.65 0.11
N ALA A 356 1.81 -17.07 -0.51
CA ALA A 356 1.79 -18.28 -1.34
C ALA A 356 2.78 -18.19 -2.50
N TYR A 357 2.85 -17.02 -3.15
CA TYR A 357 3.82 -16.76 -4.21
C TYR A 357 5.26 -16.85 -3.68
N ALA A 358 5.56 -16.23 -2.54
CA ALA A 358 6.88 -16.28 -1.92
C ALA A 358 7.31 -17.71 -1.56
N ILE A 359 6.39 -18.53 -1.04
CA ILE A 359 6.63 -19.95 -0.75
C ILE A 359 6.94 -20.73 -2.04
N ARG A 360 6.10 -20.62 -3.07
CA ARG A 360 6.32 -21.32 -4.35
C ARG A 360 7.60 -20.91 -5.06
N ARG A 361 8.04 -19.66 -4.85
CA ARG A 361 9.29 -19.14 -5.43
C ARG A 361 10.52 -19.45 -4.55
N GLY A 362 10.36 -20.16 -3.43
CA GLY A 362 11.44 -20.54 -2.53
C GLY A 362 12.04 -19.37 -1.75
N VAL A 363 11.36 -18.21 -1.71
CA VAL A 363 11.79 -17.05 -0.92
C VAL A 363 11.49 -17.28 0.56
N VAL A 364 10.35 -17.92 0.85
CA VAL A 364 9.95 -18.36 2.18
C VAL A 364 9.96 -19.89 2.17
N THR A 365 10.76 -20.49 3.03
CA THR A 365 10.81 -21.94 3.20
C THR A 365 10.08 -22.32 4.49
N ALA A 366 9.15 -23.27 4.38
CA ALA A 366 8.52 -23.86 5.55
C ALA A 366 9.53 -24.80 6.22
N ARG A 367 9.88 -24.54 7.48
CA ARG A 367 10.67 -25.43 8.32
C ARG A 367 9.74 -26.28 9.16
#